data_AF-A0A924YU06-F1
#
_entry.id   AF-A0A924YU06-F1
#
_cell.length_a   1.000
_cell.length_b   1.000
_cell.length_c   1.000
_cell.angle_alpha   90.00
_cell.angle_beta   90.00
_cell.angle_gamma   90.00
#
_symmetry.space_group_name_H-M   'P 1'
#
loop_
_entity.id
_entity.type
_entity.pdbx_description
1 polymer ?
#
loop_
_entity_poly.entity_id
_entity_poly.type
_entity_poly.pdbx_seq_one_letter_code
_entity_poly.pdbx_strand_id
1 'polypeptide(L)'
;MDPDTALAELLDALGQRDWNRVEECSSGLLDWMERSGFPPVTIGPKTLGVQWHRTVATFVCHAAQSKVNDARKRRQRKESA
;
A
#
# COMPACT_ATOMS: atom_id res chain seq x y z
N MET A 1 5.48 -5.29 -13.18
CA MET A 1 5.40 -4.08 -12.33
C MET A 1 6.74 -3.92 -11.65
N ASP A 2 7.25 -2.71 -11.53
CA ASP A 2 8.38 -2.43 -10.65
C ASP A 2 7.83 -2.23 -9.22
N PRO A 3 8.11 -3.14 -8.27
CA PRO A 3 7.55 -3.05 -6.92
C PRO A 3 8.06 -1.81 -6.17
N ASP A 4 9.30 -1.37 -6.41
CA ASP A 4 9.88 -0.22 -5.72
C ASP A 4 9.14 1.06 -6.11
N THR A 5 8.91 1.23 -7.42
CA THR A 5 8.09 2.33 -7.95
C THR A 5 6.65 2.25 -7.44
N ALA A 6 6.04 1.06 -7.43
CA ALA A 6 4.66 0.89 -6.94
C ALA A 6 4.52 1.25 -5.45
N LEU A 7 5.52 0.91 -4.62
CA LEU A 7 5.54 1.32 -3.21
C LEU A 7 5.70 2.84 -3.07
N ALA A 8 6.57 3.46 -3.87
CA ALA A 8 6.75 4.92 -3.85
C ALA A 8 5.45 5.66 -4.23
N GLU A 9 4.77 5.21 -5.28
CA GLU A 9 3.47 5.76 -5.71
C GLU A 9 2.39 5.57 -4.64
N LEU A 10 2.35 4.42 -3.97
CA LEU A 10 1.44 4.19 -2.85
C LEU A 10 1.66 5.20 -1.72
N LEU A 11 2.92 5.44 -1.35
CA LEU A 11 3.28 6.37 -0.27
C LEU A 11 3.00 7.83 -0.65
N ASP A 12 3.24 8.22 -1.90
CA ASP A 12 2.89 9.55 -2.40
C ASP A 12 1.37 9.77 -2.41
N ALA A 13 0.60 8.80 -2.93
CA ALA A 13 -0.86 8.85 -2.91
C ALA A 13 -1.43 8.95 -1.48
N LEU A 14 -0.82 8.26 -0.52
CA LEU A 14 -1.15 8.39 0.91
C LEU A 14 -0.92 9.81 1.42
N GLY A 15 0.23 10.41 1.06
CA GLY A 15 0.57 11.80 1.40
C GLY A 15 -0.44 12.80 0.82
N GLN A 16 -0.87 12.56 -0.42
CA GLN A 16 -1.84 13.39 -1.13
C GLN A 16 -3.31 13.11 -0.76
N ARG A 17 -3.56 12.04 0.02
CA ARG A 17 -4.91 11.55 0.36
C ARG A 17 -5.75 11.18 -0.87
N ASP A 18 -5.10 10.77 -1.94
CA ASP A 18 -5.77 10.22 -3.12
C ASP A 18 -6.19 8.78 -2.81
N TRP A 19 -7.35 8.62 -2.17
CA TRP A 19 -7.81 7.32 -1.69
C TRP A 19 -8.08 6.30 -2.82
N ASN A 20 -8.35 6.76 -4.03
CA ASN A 20 -8.53 5.87 -5.17
C ASN A 20 -7.18 5.31 -5.60
N ARG A 21 -6.17 6.17 -5.75
CA ARG A 21 -4.82 5.75 -6.11
C ARG A 21 -4.19 4.89 -5.02
N VAL A 22 -4.44 5.19 -3.75
CA VAL A 22 -4.00 4.36 -2.61
C VAL A 22 -4.57 2.94 -2.72
N GLU A 23 -5.86 2.78 -3.03
CA GLU A 23 -6.48 1.47 -3.18
C GLU A 23 -5.89 0.70 -4.37
N GLU A 24 -5.72 1.36 -5.51
CA GLU A 24 -5.16 0.77 -6.72
C GLU A 24 -3.72 0.27 -6.49
N CYS A 25 -2.84 1.13 -5.97
CA CYS A 25 -1.44 0.78 -5.73
C CYS A 25 -1.30 -0.31 -4.66
N SER A 26 -2.03 -0.21 -3.55
CA SER A 26 -1.93 -1.20 -2.46
C SER A 26 -2.45 -2.58 -2.88
N SER A 27 -3.55 -2.64 -3.64
CA SER A 27 -4.10 -3.90 -4.15
C SER A 27 -3.18 -4.51 -5.20
N GLY A 28 -2.69 -3.70 -6.15
CA GLY A 28 -1.77 -4.17 -7.18
C GLY A 28 -0.45 -4.70 -6.63
N LEU A 29 0.09 -4.07 -5.58
CA LEU A 29 1.32 -4.51 -4.93
C LEU A 29 1.12 -5.79 -4.10
N LEU A 30 -0.03 -5.94 -3.44
CA LEU A 30 -0.39 -7.20 -2.75
C LEU A 30 -0.53 -8.34 -3.75
N ASP A 31 -1.31 -8.16 -4.81
CA ASP A 31 -1.51 -9.16 -5.86
C ASP A 31 -0.17 -9.59 -6.49
N TRP A 32 0.72 -8.62 -6.73
CA TRP A 32 2.07 -8.90 -7.22
C TRP A 32 2.85 -9.80 -6.25
N MET A 33 2.85 -9.47 -4.96
CA MET A 33 3.54 -10.25 -3.94
C MET A 33 2.92 -11.64 -3.75
N GLU A 34 1.60 -11.78 -3.79
CA GLU A 34 0.89 -13.06 -3.67
C GLU A 34 1.20 -13.99 -4.85
N ARG A 35 1.36 -13.43 -6.05
CA ARG A 35 1.73 -14.19 -7.27
C ARG A 35 3.23 -14.50 -7.36
N SER A 36 3.90 -14.63 -6.22
CA SER A 36 5.34 -14.88 -6.11
C SER A 36 6.24 -13.79 -6.70
N GLY A 37 5.72 -12.58 -6.90
CA GLY A 37 6.53 -11.42 -7.27
C GLY A 37 7.49 -11.02 -6.15
N PHE A 38 8.64 -10.44 -6.51
CA PHE A 38 9.59 -9.93 -5.54
C PHE A 38 9.03 -8.70 -4.81
N PRO A 39 9.26 -8.58 -3.50
CA PRO A 39 8.81 -7.42 -2.73
C PRO A 39 9.66 -6.18 -3.05
N PRO A 40 9.13 -4.97 -2.82
CA PRO A 40 9.92 -3.76 -2.89
C PRO A 40 10.93 -3.69 -1.75
N VAL A 41 11.99 -2.91 -1.95
CA VAL A 41 12.89 -2.49 -0.87
C VAL A 41 12.14 -1.51 0.03
N THR A 42 11.94 -1.94 1.26
CA THR A 42 11.30 -1.16 2.32
C THR A 42 12.33 -0.56 3.28
N ILE A 43 11.85 0.03 4.38
CA ILE A 43 12.71 0.57 5.44
C ILE A 43 13.73 -0.47 5.95
N GLY A 44 14.96 0.01 6.17
CA GLY A 44 16.09 -0.81 6.61
C GLY A 44 17.03 -1.23 5.47
N PRO A 45 18.20 -1.81 5.80
CA PRO A 45 19.18 -2.23 4.81
C PRO A 45 18.73 -3.48 4.05
N LYS A 46 19.15 -3.60 2.77
CA LYS A 46 18.87 -4.77 1.91
C LYS A 46 19.34 -6.11 2.50
N THR A 47 20.29 -6.06 3.44
CA THR A 47 20.84 -7.22 4.15
C THR A 47 19.84 -7.88 5.11
N LEU A 48 18.71 -7.23 5.42
CA LEU A 48 17.63 -7.84 6.19
C LEU A 48 16.87 -8.93 5.42
N GLY A 49 17.07 -9.01 4.10
CA GLY A 49 16.60 -10.10 3.27
C GLY A 49 15.16 -9.92 2.75
N VAL A 50 14.80 -10.78 1.80
CA VAL A 50 13.53 -10.69 1.05
C VAL A 50 12.30 -10.78 1.95
N GLN A 51 12.36 -11.59 3.02
CA GLN A 51 11.21 -11.82 3.89
C GLN A 51 10.89 -10.57 4.73
N TRP A 52 11.91 -9.86 5.22
CA TRP A 52 11.72 -8.58 5.90
C TRP A 52 10.97 -7.59 5.02
N HIS A 53 11.49 -7.40 3.80
CA HIS A 53 10.93 -6.48 2.84
C HIS A 53 9.50 -6.84 2.43
N ARG A 54 9.22 -8.13 2.22
CA ARG A 54 7.87 -8.64 2.00
C ARG A 54 6.94 -8.32 3.16
N THR A 55 7.32 -8.66 4.39
CA THR A 55 6.48 -8.42 5.57
C THR A 55 6.14 -6.94 5.74
N VAL A 56 7.13 -6.05 5.60
CA VAL A 56 6.90 -4.60 5.71
C VAL A 56 6.02 -4.09 4.58
N ALA A 57 6.26 -4.51 3.33
CA ALA A 57 5.45 -4.09 2.18
C ALA A 57 3.99 -4.54 2.33
N THR A 58 3.76 -5.78 2.72
CA THR A 58 2.42 -6.32 3.01
C THR A 58 1.73 -5.52 4.11
N PHE A 59 2.43 -5.23 5.21
CA PHE A 59 1.91 -4.39 6.29
C PHE A 59 1.50 -3.00 5.79
N VAL A 60 2.36 -2.33 5.01
CA VAL A 60 2.07 -1.00 4.45
C VAL A 60 0.83 -1.04 3.57
N CYS A 61 0.68 -2.05 2.70
CA CYS A 61 -0.48 -2.17 1.83
C CYS A 61 -1.79 -2.32 2.64
N HIS A 62 -1.82 -3.19 3.64
CA HIS A 62 -3.01 -3.38 4.48
C HIS A 62 -3.32 -2.14 5.33
N ALA A 63 -2.30 -1.48 5.89
CA ALA A 63 -2.48 -0.22 6.61
C ALA A 63 -3.07 0.87 5.70
N ALA A 64 -2.62 0.94 4.45
CA ALA A 64 -3.14 1.87 3.45
C ALA A 64 -4.61 1.58 3.10
N GLN A 65 -4.97 0.31 2.87
CA GLN A 65 -6.36 -0.12 2.63
C GLN A 65 -7.27 0.22 3.83
N SER A 66 -6.77 0.08 5.06
CA SER A 66 -7.50 0.50 6.26
C SER A 66 -7.81 2.01 6.23
N LYS A 67 -6.87 2.86 5.82
CA LYS A 67 -7.10 4.31 5.65
C LYS A 67 -8.14 4.62 4.58
N VAL A 68 -8.13 3.91 3.45
CA VAL A 68 -9.16 4.04 2.39
C VAL A 68 -10.55 3.76 2.96
N ASN A 69 -10.69 2.65 3.70
CA ASN A 69 -11.95 2.26 4.32
C ASN A 69 -12.46 3.31 5.33
N ASP A 70 -11.56 3.86 6.15
CA ASP A 70 -11.90 4.94 7.09
C ASP A 70 -12.35 6.21 6.35
N ALA A 71 -11.68 6.58 5.27
CA ALA A 71 -12.04 7.74 4.46
C ALA A 71 -13.45 7.58 3.84
N ARG A 72 -13.76 6.39 3.31
CA ARG A 72 -15.08 6.05 2.77
C ARG A 72 -16.19 6.14 3.82
N LYS A 73 -15.97 5.54 5.01
CA LYS A 73 -16.93 5.63 6.13
C LYS A 73 -17.20 7.07 6.53
N ARG A 74 -16.17 7.93 6.57
CA ARG A 74 -16.34 9.36 6.88
C ARG A 74 -17.16 10.08 5.82
N ARG A 75 -16.98 9.75 4.55
CA ARG A 75 -17.76 10.33 3.45
C ARG A 75 -19.24 9.93 3.54
N GLN A 76 -19.53 8.64 3.72
CA GLN A 76 -20.90 8.14 3.86
C GLN A 76 -21.65 8.81 5.02
N ARG A 77 -20.98 8.97 6.18
CA ARG A 77 -21.57 9.66 7.34
C ARG A 77 -21.92 11.12 7.05
N LYS A 78 -21.16 11.81 6.20
CA LYS A 78 -21.46 13.19 5.79
C LYS A 78 -22.62 13.27 4.79
N GLU A 79 -22.81 12.25 3.97
CA GLU A 79 -23.89 12.20 2.98
C GLU A 79 -25.24 11.81 3.63
N SER A 80 -25.21 11.15 4.79
CA SER A 80 -26.41 10.75 5.56
C SER A 80 -26.81 11.73 6.67
N ALA A 81 -26.07 12.84 6.84
CA ALA A 81 -26.30 13.88 7.84
C ALA A 81 -26.84 15.14 7.16
#